data_AF-A0A2E6LSX9-F1
#
_entry.id   AF-A0A2E6LSX9-F1
#
_cell.length_a   1.000
_cell.length_b   1.000
_cell.length_c   1.000
_cell.angle_alpha   90.00
_cell.angle_beta   90.00
_cell.angle_gamma   90.00
#
_symmetry.space_group_name_H-M   'P 1'
#
loop_
_entity.id
_entity.type
_entity.pdbx_description
1 polymer ?
#
loop_
_entity_poly.entity_id
_entity_poly.type
_entity_poly.pdbx_seq_one_letter_code
_entity_poly.pdbx_strand_id
1 'polypeptide(L)'
;MRSDPPPIVRWLGALLLWLFAASAQAAPEALLDGELGDWIDDTVAPALGEVLSRHPRFDGETVRLVAVVPGAEAGTTHALAVALERRLRQRLLAVDGVRLAADTPRSSCEAPRSVDYLVRLEVAPAGGRDARVHVAVVDLAESVWVSGISHQWQGRLGAAERRAMQVPVVRTAPGTAASPIPVERAADVAAALESELSCLLPRDLDGALHVATPDDPALARIALALQGSLMVEPLAAVTPSRDAADWLLTLEPAPSRDGPRTLDLTLSAGDGSGRTRVASVYVTGLAGGAVADAVAPDAPVPVVDTSGPPALPARADLDLLSNLRVAPAARAGICDSRAARNNSCVEIDFDLHDRAYVFVLSTRDHRVADAPCALPEPDEPGPRRYRVRLPPGRYGVDVADTGPDAGFYVLATRSRPVAQRLSAALRDAPGQCASDRQDDGAWLAELRALLGRDAGDIAWRAVHLIHGRDGIAAL
;
A
#
# COMPACT_ATOMS: atom_id res chain seq x y z
N MET A 1 -25.67 -4.58 73.87
CA MET A 1 -26.16 -3.91 72.65
C MET A 1 -24.95 -3.29 71.96
N ARG A 2 -24.42 -3.97 70.94
CA ARG A 2 -23.34 -3.47 70.09
C ARG A 2 -24.01 -2.76 68.92
N SER A 3 -23.73 -1.47 68.75
CA SER A 3 -24.29 -0.65 67.68
C SER A 3 -23.46 -0.87 66.42
N ASP A 4 -24.11 -1.35 65.37
CA ASP A 4 -23.53 -1.45 64.02
C ASP A 4 -23.20 -0.06 63.46
N PRO A 5 -22.08 0.10 62.72
CA PRO A 5 -21.80 1.33 61.99
C PRO A 5 -22.65 1.46 60.71
N PRO A 6 -22.94 2.69 60.25
CA PRO A 6 -23.87 2.97 59.16
C PRO A 6 -23.34 2.53 57.76
N PRO A 7 -24.25 2.21 56.81
CA PRO A 7 -23.94 1.58 55.52
C PRO A 7 -23.32 2.51 54.46
N ILE A 8 -22.83 3.69 54.83
CA ILE A 8 -22.35 4.71 53.86
C ILE A 8 -20.86 4.53 53.53
N VAL A 9 -20.10 3.79 54.33
CA VAL A 9 -18.64 3.61 54.12
C VAL A 9 -18.30 2.49 53.12
N ARG A 10 -19.29 1.69 52.67
CA ARG A 10 -19.07 0.58 51.73
C ARG A 10 -19.17 0.94 50.25
N TRP A 11 -19.74 2.10 49.89
CA TRP A 11 -19.92 2.51 48.49
C TRP A 11 -18.81 3.40 47.93
N LEU A 12 -17.98 4.02 48.79
CA LEU A 12 -16.85 4.85 48.35
C LEU A 12 -15.60 4.03 47.96
N GLY A 13 -15.50 2.76 48.37
CA GLY A 13 -14.38 1.88 48.00
C GLY A 13 -14.51 1.23 46.61
N ALA A 14 -15.73 1.10 46.08
CA ALA A 14 -15.97 0.48 44.78
C ALA A 14 -15.95 1.50 43.62
N LEU A 15 -16.23 2.79 43.89
CA LEU A 15 -16.20 3.83 42.86
C LEU A 15 -14.77 4.32 42.53
N LEU A 16 -13.81 4.14 43.44
CA LEU A 16 -12.40 4.53 43.25
C LEU A 16 -11.56 3.48 42.49
N LEU A 17 -12.08 2.27 42.28
CA LEU A 17 -11.45 1.20 41.51
C LEU A 17 -11.94 1.11 40.06
N TRP A 18 -12.99 1.87 39.70
CA TRP A 18 -13.50 1.96 38.31
C TRP A 18 -12.99 3.19 37.54
N LEU A 19 -12.28 4.11 38.20
CA LEU A 19 -11.72 5.31 37.58
C LEU A 19 -10.31 5.13 36.98
N PHE A 20 -9.75 3.92 37.01
CA PHE A 20 -8.41 3.63 36.46
C PHE A 20 -8.40 2.86 35.12
N ALA A 21 -9.55 2.61 34.50
CA ALA A 21 -9.64 1.85 33.24
C ALA A 21 -9.87 2.68 31.97
N ALA A 22 -9.86 4.02 32.05
CA ALA A 22 -10.16 4.91 30.92
C ALA A 22 -9.12 6.02 30.73
N SER A 23 -7.83 5.68 30.71
CA SER A 23 -6.75 6.62 30.35
C SER A 23 -5.60 5.88 29.67
N ALA A 24 -5.80 5.39 28.44
CA ALA A 24 -4.73 4.76 27.68
C ALA A 24 -4.78 5.11 26.18
N GLN A 25 -4.94 6.39 25.84
CA GLN A 25 -4.67 6.89 24.47
C GLN A 25 -3.86 8.19 24.40
N ALA A 26 -3.38 8.73 25.53
CA ALA A 26 -2.27 9.68 25.50
C ALA A 26 -0.97 8.88 25.65
N ALA A 27 -0.25 8.64 24.54
CA ALA A 27 1.18 8.37 24.68
C ALA A 27 1.77 9.59 25.43
N PRO A 28 2.49 9.39 26.54
CA PRO A 28 2.94 10.52 27.34
C PRO A 28 3.91 11.34 26.49
N GLU A 29 3.76 12.67 26.48
CA GLU A 29 4.76 13.60 25.93
C GLU A 29 6.19 13.22 26.38
N ALA A 30 6.30 12.64 27.58
CA ALA A 30 7.51 12.09 28.16
C ALA A 30 8.21 10.94 27.42
N LEU A 31 7.62 10.39 26.34
CA LEU A 31 8.27 9.34 25.55
C LEU A 31 9.50 9.87 24.79
N LEU A 32 9.51 11.14 24.40
CA LEU A 32 10.54 11.77 23.58
C LEU A 32 11.20 12.95 24.31
N ASP A 33 11.40 12.85 25.63
CA ASP A 33 12.09 13.88 26.43
C ASP A 33 13.63 13.69 26.46
N GLY A 34 14.15 12.80 25.61
CA GLY A 34 15.58 12.51 25.51
C GLY A 34 16.23 13.14 24.26
N GLU A 35 17.51 12.83 24.08
CA GLU A 35 18.35 13.30 22.97
C GLU A 35 17.71 13.12 21.58
N LEU A 36 16.98 12.02 21.38
CA LEU A 36 16.29 11.76 20.12
C LEU A 36 15.12 12.73 19.88
N GLY A 37 14.37 13.08 20.93
CA GLY A 37 13.29 14.07 20.84
C GLY A 37 13.82 15.48 20.64
N ASP A 38 14.90 15.83 21.35
CA ASP A 38 15.59 17.10 21.18
C ASP A 38 16.14 17.25 19.76
N TRP A 39 16.71 16.18 19.19
CA TRP A 39 17.17 16.17 17.80
C TRP A 39 16.02 16.44 16.79
N ILE A 40 14.84 15.86 17.01
CA ILE A 40 13.67 16.15 16.17
C ILE A 40 13.29 17.64 16.26
N ASP A 41 13.24 18.17 17.47
CA ASP A 41 12.75 19.53 17.73
C ASP A 41 13.74 20.62 17.33
N ASP A 42 15.02 20.42 17.58
CA ASP A 42 16.06 21.44 17.43
C ASP A 42 16.78 21.36 16.08
N THR A 43 16.78 20.17 15.45
CA THR A 43 17.51 19.94 14.19
C THR A 43 16.57 19.67 13.02
N VAL A 44 15.75 18.63 13.12
CA VAL A 44 15.00 18.12 11.96
C VAL A 44 13.82 19.04 11.61
N ALA A 45 12.98 19.37 12.58
CA ALA A 45 11.79 20.16 12.33
C ALA A 45 12.10 21.58 11.85
N PRO A 46 13.10 22.31 12.39
CA PRO A 46 13.47 23.63 11.89
C PRO A 46 14.05 23.57 10.48
N ALA A 47 14.93 22.60 10.19
CA ALA A 47 15.53 22.45 8.86
C ALA A 47 14.48 22.09 7.79
N LEU A 48 13.59 21.14 8.10
CA LEU A 48 12.48 20.79 7.20
C LEU A 48 11.49 21.96 7.07
N GLY A 49 11.17 22.66 8.16
CA GLY A 49 10.28 23.81 8.14
C GLY A 49 10.78 24.92 7.21
N GLU A 50 12.08 25.25 7.29
CA GLU A 50 12.73 26.22 6.41
C GLU A 50 12.61 25.82 4.94
N VAL A 51 12.97 24.57 4.63
CA VAL A 51 12.95 24.04 3.26
C VAL A 51 11.53 23.99 2.71
N LEU A 52 10.60 23.39 3.45
CA LEU A 52 9.22 23.18 3.00
C LEU A 52 8.42 24.49 2.90
N SER A 53 8.79 25.54 3.63
CA SER A 53 8.10 26.83 3.58
C SER A 53 8.72 27.83 2.58
N ARG A 54 10.03 27.76 2.32
CA ARG A 54 10.73 28.79 1.52
C ARG A 54 11.26 28.32 0.19
N HIS A 55 11.49 27.02 0.01
CA HIS A 55 12.11 26.53 -1.21
C HIS A 55 11.08 26.49 -2.35
N PRO A 56 11.37 27.06 -3.54
CA PRO A 56 10.41 27.16 -4.65
C PRO A 56 9.80 25.83 -5.09
N ARG A 57 10.54 24.72 -4.93
CA ARG A 57 10.07 23.36 -5.22
C ARG A 57 8.84 22.93 -4.41
N PHE A 58 8.65 23.50 -3.21
CA PHE A 58 7.54 23.14 -2.32
C PHE A 58 6.47 24.24 -2.24
N ASP A 59 6.57 25.29 -3.06
CA ASP A 59 5.59 26.39 -3.03
C ASP A 59 4.21 25.91 -3.46
N GLY A 60 3.23 26.04 -2.56
CA GLY A 60 1.87 25.56 -2.77
C GLY A 60 1.67 24.05 -2.61
N GLU A 61 2.75 23.28 -2.52
CA GLU A 61 2.73 21.81 -2.48
C GLU A 61 2.27 21.27 -1.14
N THR A 62 1.65 20.09 -1.16
CA THR A 62 1.28 19.35 0.05
C THR A 62 2.25 18.20 0.26
N VAL A 63 2.73 18.02 1.49
CA VAL A 63 3.69 16.97 1.84
C VAL A 63 3.07 15.97 2.81
N ARG A 64 3.35 14.69 2.65
CA ARG A 64 2.85 13.64 3.56
C ARG A 64 3.98 13.04 4.38
N LEU A 65 3.79 12.99 5.70
CA LEU A 65 4.71 12.31 6.60
C LEU A 65 4.39 10.82 6.68
N VAL A 66 5.41 9.97 6.61
CA VAL A 66 5.26 8.52 6.74
C VAL A 66 6.37 7.94 7.61
N ALA A 67 6.00 7.29 8.72
CA ALA A 67 6.91 6.44 9.47
C ALA A 67 7.07 5.06 8.81
N VAL A 68 8.31 4.68 8.51
CA VAL A 68 8.68 3.40 7.92
C VAL A 68 9.63 2.65 8.86
N VAL A 69 9.47 1.34 8.93
CA VAL A 69 10.40 0.43 9.63
C VAL A 69 11.00 -0.50 8.58
N PRO A 70 12.33 -0.47 8.37
CA PRO A 70 12.96 -1.33 7.38
C PRO A 70 12.69 -2.81 7.64
N GLY A 71 12.20 -3.53 6.62
CA GLY A 71 11.90 -4.97 6.71
C GLY A 71 10.60 -5.33 7.42
N ALA A 72 9.78 -4.35 7.83
CA ALA A 72 8.46 -4.60 8.39
C ALA A 72 7.43 -4.92 7.28
N GLU A 73 6.42 -5.71 7.59
CA GLU A 73 5.30 -5.96 6.69
C GLU A 73 4.56 -4.66 6.38
N ALA A 74 4.03 -4.53 5.15
CA ALA A 74 3.32 -3.33 4.72
C ALA A 74 2.18 -2.99 5.69
N GLY A 75 2.18 -1.76 6.22
CA GLY A 75 1.19 -1.34 7.21
C GLY A 75 1.56 -1.62 8.66
N THR A 76 2.71 -2.23 8.93
CA THR A 76 3.21 -2.42 10.30
C THR A 76 4.35 -1.45 10.62
N THR A 77 4.31 -0.89 11.81
CA THR A 77 5.35 -0.01 12.37
C THR A 77 5.49 -0.30 13.86
N HIS A 78 6.18 0.55 14.62
CA HIS A 78 6.24 0.45 16.08
C HIS A 78 5.91 1.79 16.77
N ALA A 79 5.53 1.72 18.05
CA ALA A 79 5.05 2.88 18.80
C ALA A 79 6.08 4.04 18.85
N LEU A 80 7.38 3.75 18.85
CA LEU A 80 8.41 4.79 18.78
C LEU A 80 8.36 5.60 17.46
N ALA A 81 8.24 4.95 16.31
CA ALA A 81 8.18 5.64 15.02
C ALA A 81 6.87 6.44 14.90
N VAL A 82 5.79 5.96 15.51
CA VAL A 82 4.52 6.70 15.64
C VAL A 82 4.66 7.95 16.48
N ALA A 83 5.37 7.87 17.61
CA ALA A 83 5.62 9.02 18.46
C ALA A 83 6.48 10.08 17.74
N LEU A 84 7.55 9.65 17.05
CA LEU A 84 8.44 10.53 16.31
C LEU A 84 7.71 11.25 15.17
N GLU A 85 6.94 10.52 14.37
CA GLU A 85 6.14 11.10 13.29
C GLU A 85 5.12 12.11 13.83
N ARG A 86 4.44 11.79 14.94
CA ARG A 86 3.49 12.71 15.57
C ARG A 86 4.17 14.00 16.05
N ARG A 87 5.32 13.88 16.71
CA ARG A 87 6.09 15.04 17.18
C ARG A 87 6.56 15.90 16.01
N LEU A 88 7.15 15.28 14.99
CA LEU A 88 7.60 16.00 13.78
C LEU A 88 6.43 16.68 13.07
N ARG A 89 5.28 16.00 12.92
CA ARG A 89 4.05 16.57 12.35
C ARG A 89 3.59 17.79 13.14
N GLN A 90 3.52 17.69 14.47
CA GLN A 90 3.11 18.80 15.33
C GLN A 90 4.03 20.01 15.18
N ARG A 91 5.36 19.79 15.09
CA ARG A 91 6.32 20.88 14.87
C ARG A 91 6.17 21.52 13.49
N LEU A 92 6.03 20.71 12.44
CA LEU A 92 5.87 21.22 11.07
C LEU A 92 4.54 21.95 10.85
N LEU A 93 3.46 21.52 11.50
CA LEU A 93 2.17 22.24 11.48
C LEU A 93 2.24 23.62 12.14
N ALA A 94 3.23 23.87 13.00
CA ALA A 94 3.43 25.17 13.62
C ALA A 94 4.27 26.12 12.75
N VAL A 95 4.81 25.67 11.61
CA VAL A 95 5.60 26.49 10.69
C VAL A 95 4.70 27.08 9.60
N ASP A 96 4.67 28.40 9.52
CA ASP A 96 3.93 29.10 8.48
C ASP A 96 4.46 28.72 7.08
N GLY A 97 3.53 28.44 6.15
CA GLY A 97 3.85 28.07 4.77
C GLY A 97 3.99 26.56 4.53
N VAL A 98 4.12 25.73 5.58
CA VAL A 98 4.17 24.27 5.43
C VAL A 98 2.75 23.70 5.30
N ARG A 99 2.49 22.91 4.26
CA ARG A 99 1.20 22.22 4.05
C ARG A 99 1.38 20.72 4.18
N LEU A 100 0.76 20.13 5.21
CA LEU A 100 0.79 18.67 5.42
C LEU A 100 -0.50 18.00 4.95
N ALA A 101 -0.36 16.84 4.34
CA ALA A 101 -1.50 15.96 4.06
C ALA A 101 -2.09 15.46 5.38
N ALA A 102 -3.42 15.41 5.46
CA ALA A 102 -4.11 14.83 6.60
C ALA A 102 -3.89 13.31 6.66
N ASP A 103 -3.60 12.80 7.85
CA ASP A 103 -3.48 11.36 8.15
C ASP A 103 -4.81 10.66 8.36
N THR A 104 -5.85 11.44 8.63
CA THR A 104 -7.18 10.89 8.81
C THR A 104 -7.58 10.20 7.51
N PRO A 105 -8.35 9.10 7.59
CA PRO A 105 -9.24 8.79 6.48
C PRO A 105 -10.08 10.06 6.31
N ARG A 106 -9.70 10.92 5.35
CA ARG A 106 -10.61 11.91 4.80
C ARG A 106 -11.88 11.13 4.49
N SER A 107 -13.04 11.75 4.68
CA SER A 107 -14.30 11.26 4.12
C SER A 107 -13.97 10.58 2.80
N SER A 108 -14.19 9.26 2.74
CA SER A 108 -13.71 8.26 1.76
C SER A 108 -14.07 8.57 0.29
N CYS A 109 -14.55 9.78 0.04
CA CYS A 109 -15.30 10.26 -1.10
C CYS A 109 -14.49 11.26 -1.91
N GLU A 110 -13.41 11.80 -1.35
CA GLU A 110 -12.42 12.53 -2.13
C GLU A 110 -11.40 11.54 -2.68
N ALA A 111 -11.23 11.48 -4.01
CA ALA A 111 -10.12 10.76 -4.61
C ALA A 111 -8.82 11.19 -3.91
N PRO A 112 -7.91 10.27 -3.55
CA PRO A 112 -6.66 10.64 -2.89
C PRO A 112 -5.99 11.74 -3.69
N ARG A 113 -5.91 12.96 -3.14
CA ARG A 113 -5.14 14.02 -3.78
C ARG A 113 -3.73 13.46 -3.96
N SER A 114 -3.23 13.49 -5.19
CA SER A 114 -1.83 13.16 -5.44
C SER A 114 -1.00 14.02 -4.51
N VAL A 115 -0.19 13.38 -3.70
CA VAL A 115 0.81 14.05 -2.90
C VAL A 115 2.10 13.83 -3.66
N ASP A 116 2.72 14.91 -4.10
CA ASP A 116 3.93 14.81 -4.92
C ASP A 116 5.19 14.63 -4.06
N TYR A 117 5.09 14.86 -2.75
CA TYR A 117 6.21 14.76 -1.80
C TYR A 117 5.90 13.96 -0.53
N LEU A 118 6.80 13.03 -0.17
CA LEU A 118 6.77 12.33 1.12
C LEU A 118 7.93 12.76 2.01
N VAL A 119 7.68 13.04 3.28
CA VAL A 119 8.73 13.05 4.31
C VAL A 119 8.75 11.65 4.92
N ARG A 120 9.76 10.87 4.58
CA ARG A 120 9.96 9.53 5.10
C ARG A 120 10.77 9.58 6.38
N LEU A 121 10.24 9.00 7.46
CA LEU A 121 10.91 8.83 8.75
C LEU A 121 11.17 7.35 8.97
N GLU A 122 12.42 6.93 8.87
CA GLU A 122 12.86 5.55 9.03
C GLU A 122 13.50 5.35 10.40
N VAL A 123 13.04 4.33 11.14
CA VAL A 123 13.62 3.96 12.44
C VAL A 123 14.13 2.52 12.38
N ALA A 124 15.42 2.34 12.66
CA ALA A 124 16.07 1.03 12.59
C ALA A 124 16.95 0.76 13.83
N PRO A 125 17.07 -0.50 14.27
CA PRO A 125 18.01 -0.85 15.33
C PRO A 125 19.45 -0.72 14.81
N ALA A 126 20.34 -0.15 15.62
CA ALA A 126 21.78 0.00 15.31
C ALA A 126 22.67 -0.93 16.15
N GLY A 127 22.06 -1.87 16.89
CA GLY A 127 22.74 -2.83 17.76
C GLY A 127 22.69 -2.44 19.24
N GLY A 128 22.63 -3.43 20.14
CA GLY A 128 22.60 -3.20 21.59
C GLY A 128 21.39 -2.38 22.05
N ARG A 129 21.62 -1.15 22.52
CA ARG A 129 20.58 -0.18 22.93
C ARG A 129 20.47 1.00 21.96
N ASP A 130 21.15 0.94 20.84
CA ASP A 130 21.27 2.05 19.92
C ASP A 130 20.25 1.89 18.79
N ALA A 131 19.76 3.02 18.31
CA ALA A 131 18.92 3.10 17.13
C ALA A 131 19.46 4.15 16.18
N ARG A 132 19.06 4.01 14.93
CA ARG A 132 19.28 4.98 13.87
C ARG A 132 17.91 5.50 13.43
N VAL A 133 17.82 6.81 13.33
CA VAL A 133 16.64 7.50 12.77
C VAL A 133 17.10 8.29 11.56
N HIS A 134 16.42 8.11 10.43
CA HIS A 134 16.71 8.81 9.20
C HIS A 134 15.43 9.50 8.72
N VAL A 135 15.52 10.80 8.43
CA VAL A 135 14.40 11.60 7.93
C VAL A 135 14.83 12.23 6.62
N ALA A 136 14.07 12.01 5.55
CA ALA A 136 14.35 12.65 4.27
C ALA A 136 13.10 12.82 3.42
N VAL A 137 13.17 13.73 2.45
CA VAL A 137 12.06 14.04 1.54
C VAL A 137 12.20 13.25 0.26
N VAL A 138 11.11 12.67 -0.24
CA VAL A 138 11.03 11.89 -1.47
C VAL A 138 10.04 12.56 -2.41
N ASP A 139 10.46 12.82 -3.65
CA ASP A 139 9.58 13.19 -4.75
C ASP A 139 8.93 11.92 -5.31
N LEU A 140 7.60 11.86 -5.26
CA LEU A 140 6.83 10.70 -5.72
C LEU A 140 6.67 10.64 -7.24
N ALA A 141 6.71 11.78 -7.93
CA ALA A 141 6.64 11.81 -9.38
C ALA A 141 7.94 11.28 -9.99
N GLU A 142 9.07 11.64 -9.38
CA GLU A 142 10.40 11.24 -9.83
C GLU A 142 10.91 9.96 -9.14
N SER A 143 10.27 9.53 -8.04
CA SER A 143 10.71 8.42 -7.19
C SER A 143 12.15 8.56 -6.68
N VAL A 144 12.57 9.80 -6.38
CA VAL A 144 13.92 10.14 -5.91
C VAL A 144 13.88 10.90 -4.59
N TRP A 145 14.94 10.80 -3.81
CA TRP A 145 15.15 11.67 -2.65
C TRP A 145 15.41 13.10 -3.13
N VAL A 146 14.82 14.09 -2.47
CA VAL A 146 15.14 15.48 -2.74
C VAL A 146 16.49 15.79 -2.11
N SER A 147 17.47 16.11 -2.95
CA SER A 147 18.86 16.35 -2.54
C SER A 147 18.97 17.48 -1.52
N GLY A 148 19.90 17.32 -0.57
CA GLY A 148 20.16 18.31 0.49
C GLY A 148 19.15 18.34 1.63
N ILE A 149 18.12 17.49 1.62
CA ILE A 149 17.04 17.48 2.63
C ILE A 149 16.95 16.09 3.28
N SER A 150 18.03 15.74 3.99
CA SER A 150 18.13 14.50 4.76
C SER A 150 18.83 14.73 6.09
N HIS A 151 18.29 14.16 7.16
CA HIS A 151 18.85 14.22 8.49
C HIS A 151 18.95 12.82 9.08
N GLN A 152 20.07 12.54 9.74
CA GLN A 152 20.30 11.26 10.40
C GLN A 152 20.70 11.48 11.85
N TRP A 153 20.11 10.68 12.74
CA TRP A 153 20.53 10.52 14.12
C TRP A 153 20.92 9.08 14.37
N GLN A 154 21.95 8.89 15.19
CA GLN A 154 22.30 7.59 15.73
C GLN A 154 22.75 7.77 17.17
N GLY A 155 22.10 7.06 18.07
CA GLY A 155 22.40 7.17 19.49
C GLY A 155 21.66 6.14 20.31
N ARG A 156 21.86 6.23 21.61
CA ARG A 156 21.33 5.26 22.58
C ARG A 156 19.90 5.64 22.96
N LEU A 157 18.98 4.68 22.81
CA LEU A 157 17.59 4.88 23.21
C LEU A 157 17.41 4.79 24.74
N GLY A 158 16.61 5.71 25.27
CA GLY A 158 16.11 5.71 26.64
C GLY A 158 15.23 4.50 26.96
N ALA A 159 14.92 4.29 28.24
CA ALA A 159 14.16 3.11 28.66
C ALA A 159 12.71 3.10 28.15
N ALA A 160 12.10 4.27 27.95
CA ALA A 160 10.76 4.41 27.38
C ALA A 160 10.78 4.20 25.86
N GLU A 161 11.70 4.88 25.16
CA GLU A 161 11.89 4.76 23.70
C GLU A 161 12.17 3.32 23.27
N ARG A 162 13.04 2.60 23.99
CA ARG A 162 13.30 1.18 23.72
C ARG A 162 12.06 0.30 23.87
N ARG A 163 11.23 0.57 24.88
CA ARG A 163 9.96 -0.16 25.06
C ARG A 163 9.01 0.15 23.91
N ALA A 164 8.89 1.42 23.52
CA ALA A 164 8.05 1.83 22.41
C ALA A 164 8.52 1.27 21.05
N MET A 165 9.82 1.06 20.86
CA MET A 165 10.35 0.40 19.66
C MET A 165 9.97 -1.09 19.58
N GLN A 166 9.69 -1.73 20.71
CA GLN A 166 9.29 -3.15 20.79
C GLN A 166 7.77 -3.36 20.68
N VAL A 167 6.96 -2.30 20.72
CA VAL A 167 5.50 -2.38 20.64
C VAL A 167 5.09 -2.21 19.17
N PRO A 168 4.64 -3.27 18.48
CA PRO A 168 4.16 -3.16 17.11
C PRO A 168 2.86 -2.36 17.05
N VAL A 169 2.68 -1.61 15.96
CA VAL A 169 1.49 -0.81 15.67
C VAL A 169 1.08 -1.08 14.22
N VAL A 170 -0.17 -1.50 14.02
CA VAL A 170 -0.76 -1.68 12.68
C VAL A 170 -1.38 -0.34 12.27
N ARG A 171 -0.98 0.16 11.09
CA ARG A 171 -1.39 1.45 10.50
C ARG A 171 -2.21 1.32 9.22
N THR A 172 -2.31 0.12 8.66
CA THR A 172 -3.26 -0.16 7.57
C THR A 172 -4.67 0.12 8.03
N ALA A 173 -5.44 0.84 7.20
CA ALA A 173 -6.85 1.03 7.43
C ALA A 173 -7.53 -0.35 7.58
N PRO A 174 -8.37 -0.55 8.62
CA PRO A 174 -9.13 -1.78 8.76
C PRO A 174 -9.99 -2.00 7.51
N GLY A 175 -10.07 -3.24 7.04
CA GLY A 175 -10.93 -3.59 5.90
C GLY A 175 -10.20 -3.65 4.56
N THR A 176 -8.87 -3.55 4.56
CA THR A 176 -8.01 -3.71 3.38
C THR A 176 -7.47 -5.14 3.27
N ALA A 177 -6.97 -5.54 2.10
CA ALA A 177 -6.35 -6.86 1.91
C ALA A 177 -5.18 -7.11 2.90
N ALA A 178 -4.42 -6.07 3.23
CA ALA A 178 -3.33 -6.12 4.20
C ALA A 178 -3.80 -6.06 5.67
N SER A 179 -5.06 -5.71 5.93
CA SER A 179 -5.63 -5.63 7.28
C SER A 179 -7.13 -5.97 7.26
N PRO A 180 -7.48 -7.24 6.99
CA PRO A 180 -8.87 -7.66 6.90
C PRO A 180 -9.53 -7.64 8.29
N ILE A 181 -10.83 -7.36 8.32
CA ILE A 181 -11.62 -7.31 9.56
C ILE A 181 -12.22 -8.70 9.85
N PRO A 182 -12.06 -9.28 11.05
CA PRO A 182 -12.78 -10.50 11.41
C PRO A 182 -14.29 -10.27 11.35
N VAL A 183 -15.03 -11.18 10.69
CA VAL A 183 -16.48 -11.07 10.47
C VAL A 183 -17.27 -11.01 11.79
N GLU A 184 -16.68 -11.48 12.89
CA GLU A 184 -17.24 -11.40 14.22
C GLU A 184 -17.33 -9.95 14.74
N ARG A 185 -16.49 -9.05 14.23
CA ARG A 185 -16.51 -7.61 14.54
C ARG A 185 -17.51 -6.87 13.65
N ALA A 186 -18.78 -7.28 13.69
CA ALA A 186 -19.81 -6.82 12.76
C ALA A 186 -19.97 -5.28 12.68
N ALA A 187 -19.83 -4.57 13.81
CA ALA A 187 -19.90 -3.11 13.85
C ALA A 187 -18.73 -2.44 13.11
N ASP A 188 -17.52 -2.99 13.22
CA ASP A 188 -16.34 -2.45 12.54
C ASP A 188 -16.41 -2.70 11.02
N VAL A 189 -16.96 -3.85 10.61
CA VAL A 189 -17.24 -4.15 9.19
C VAL A 189 -18.31 -3.20 8.64
N ALA A 190 -19.41 -2.99 9.38
CA ALA A 190 -20.49 -2.09 8.98
C ALA A 190 -20.01 -0.65 8.84
N ALA A 191 -19.20 -0.15 9.78
CA ALA A 191 -18.63 1.19 9.72
C ALA A 191 -17.70 1.38 8.51
N ALA A 192 -16.88 0.38 8.17
CA ALA A 192 -16.03 0.43 6.97
C ALA A 192 -16.87 0.50 5.68
N LEU A 193 -17.94 -0.32 5.59
CA LEU A 193 -18.85 -0.32 4.44
C LEU A 193 -19.66 0.97 4.33
N GLU A 194 -20.17 1.50 5.44
CA GLU A 194 -20.89 2.77 5.47
C GLU A 194 -20.00 3.94 5.04
N SER A 195 -18.74 3.95 5.48
CA SER A 195 -17.78 4.96 5.07
C SER A 195 -17.62 4.96 3.54
N GLU A 196 -17.40 3.82 2.90
CA GLU A 196 -17.33 3.74 1.42
C GLU A 196 -18.67 4.06 0.74
N LEU A 197 -19.79 3.58 1.30
CA LEU A 197 -21.14 3.78 0.78
C LEU A 197 -21.50 5.27 0.71
N SER A 198 -21.18 6.03 1.76
CA SER A 198 -21.43 7.48 1.86
C SER A 198 -20.74 8.31 0.77
N CYS A 199 -19.84 7.69 0.02
CA CYS A 199 -18.98 8.35 -0.95
C CYS A 199 -19.38 8.13 -2.40
N LEU A 200 -19.96 6.97 -2.69
CA LEU A 200 -20.45 6.65 -4.02
C LEU A 200 -21.90 7.07 -4.20
N LEU A 201 -22.64 7.24 -3.09
CA LEU A 201 -24.01 7.71 -3.13
C LEU A 201 -24.09 9.22 -3.05
N PRO A 202 -24.84 9.88 -3.96
CA PRO A 202 -25.28 11.24 -3.72
C PRO A 202 -26.04 11.25 -2.38
N ARG A 203 -25.74 12.22 -1.51
CA ARG A 203 -26.72 12.62 -0.49
C ARG A 203 -27.99 12.93 -1.27
N ASP A 204 -29.11 12.28 -0.95
CA ASP A 204 -30.40 12.35 -1.66
C ASP A 204 -30.67 11.18 -2.64
N LEU A 205 -30.49 9.94 -2.19
CA LEU A 205 -31.22 8.82 -2.81
C LEU A 205 -32.72 9.03 -2.57
N ASP A 206 -33.45 9.40 -3.62
CA ASP A 206 -34.91 9.51 -3.57
C ASP A 206 -35.52 8.11 -3.41
N GLY A 207 -36.28 7.92 -2.32
CA GLY A 207 -37.01 6.70 -2.03
C GLY A 207 -36.58 5.97 -0.77
N ALA A 208 -37.31 4.91 -0.43
CA ALA A 208 -37.06 4.10 0.74
C ALA A 208 -35.99 3.03 0.47
N LEU A 209 -35.03 2.90 1.38
CA LEU A 209 -33.92 1.96 1.28
C LEU A 209 -34.09 0.81 2.26
N HIS A 210 -33.95 -0.43 1.79
CA HIS A 210 -33.95 -1.62 2.63
C HIS A 210 -32.62 -2.35 2.56
N VAL A 211 -32.05 -2.67 3.72
CA VAL A 211 -30.86 -3.52 3.84
C VAL A 211 -31.34 -4.97 3.95
N ALA A 212 -31.05 -5.78 2.93
CA ALA A 212 -31.41 -7.18 2.90
C ALA A 212 -30.60 -7.96 3.95
N THR A 213 -31.28 -8.77 4.74
CA THR A 213 -30.66 -9.66 5.74
C THR A 213 -30.29 -10.99 5.07
N PRO A 214 -29.00 -11.35 4.99
CA PRO A 214 -28.58 -12.64 4.43
C PRO A 214 -28.93 -13.81 5.36
N ASP A 215 -29.03 -15.03 4.80
CA ASP A 215 -29.27 -16.25 5.57
C ASP A 215 -28.09 -16.64 6.48
N ASP A 216 -26.88 -16.23 6.11
CA ASP A 216 -25.69 -16.46 6.92
C ASP A 216 -25.72 -15.60 8.21
N PRO A 217 -25.58 -16.20 9.41
CA PRO A 217 -25.74 -15.49 10.68
C PRO A 217 -24.63 -14.48 10.98
N ALA A 218 -23.44 -14.62 10.40
CA ALA A 218 -22.38 -13.63 10.52
C ALA A 218 -22.69 -12.41 9.63
N LEU A 219 -23.13 -12.64 8.39
CA LEU A 219 -23.55 -11.58 7.48
C LEU A 219 -24.83 -10.87 7.95
N ALA A 220 -25.78 -11.59 8.53
CA ALA A 220 -27.00 -11.02 9.12
C ALA A 220 -26.69 -10.01 10.24
N ARG A 221 -25.68 -10.29 11.08
CA ARG A 221 -25.23 -9.34 12.12
C ARG A 221 -24.61 -8.07 11.53
N ILE A 222 -23.87 -8.20 10.44
CA ILE A 222 -23.30 -7.04 9.72
C ILE A 222 -24.42 -6.22 9.07
N ALA A 223 -25.37 -6.87 8.40
CA ALA A 223 -26.54 -6.22 7.80
C ALA A 223 -27.34 -5.40 8.84
N LEU A 224 -27.60 -5.99 10.01
CA LEU A 224 -28.29 -5.32 11.12
C LEU A 224 -27.49 -4.14 11.67
N ALA A 225 -26.16 -4.27 11.82
CA ALA A 225 -25.31 -3.18 12.26
C ALA A 225 -25.29 -2.02 11.25
N LEU A 226 -25.21 -2.34 9.96
CA LEU A 226 -25.27 -1.37 8.86
C LEU A 226 -26.63 -0.66 8.82
N GLN A 227 -27.73 -1.41 8.91
CA GLN A 227 -29.09 -0.83 8.99
C GLN A 227 -29.22 0.10 10.21
N GLY A 228 -28.68 -0.30 11.36
CA GLY A 228 -28.66 0.54 12.56
C GLY A 228 -27.91 1.84 12.36
N SER A 229 -26.74 1.80 11.70
CA SER A 229 -25.94 2.99 11.40
C SER A 229 -26.66 3.96 10.45
N LEU A 230 -27.23 3.42 9.37
CA LEU A 230 -27.99 4.19 8.37
C LEU A 230 -29.31 4.77 8.91
N MET A 231 -29.81 4.30 10.05
CA MET A 231 -30.96 4.91 10.73
C MET A 231 -30.55 6.16 11.53
N VAL A 232 -29.29 6.26 11.95
CA VAL A 232 -28.75 7.37 12.75
C VAL A 232 -28.26 8.50 11.84
N GLU A 233 -27.53 8.16 10.78
CA GLU A 233 -27.08 9.10 9.74
C GLU A 233 -27.67 8.69 8.37
N PRO A 234 -28.96 8.98 8.13
CA PRO A 234 -29.65 8.48 6.94
C PRO A 234 -29.13 9.10 5.65
N LEU A 235 -28.57 8.25 4.79
CA LEU A 235 -28.32 8.54 3.38
C LEU A 235 -29.62 8.56 2.56
N ALA A 236 -30.65 7.85 3.05
CA ALA A 236 -32.00 7.74 2.50
C ALA A 236 -33.00 7.35 3.62
N ALA A 237 -34.30 7.37 3.34
CA ALA A 237 -35.30 6.86 4.28
C ALA A 237 -35.19 5.33 4.42
N VAL A 238 -34.63 4.83 5.52
CA VAL A 238 -34.46 3.38 5.71
C VAL A 238 -35.79 2.73 6.13
N THR A 239 -36.18 1.64 5.45
CA THR A 239 -37.40 0.88 5.74
C THR A 239 -37.10 -0.57 6.16
N PRO A 240 -37.80 -1.10 7.18
CA PRO A 240 -37.68 -2.51 7.55
C PRO A 240 -38.42 -3.44 6.56
N SER A 241 -39.30 -2.91 5.70
CA SER A 241 -40.09 -3.69 4.75
C SER A 241 -39.47 -3.68 3.36
N ARG A 242 -39.12 -4.88 2.86
CA ARG A 242 -38.64 -5.06 1.48
C ARG A 242 -39.65 -4.59 0.43
N ASP A 243 -40.93 -4.86 0.64
CA ASP A 243 -41.99 -4.53 -0.32
C ASP A 243 -42.28 -3.03 -0.41
N ALA A 244 -41.82 -2.26 0.59
CA ALA A 244 -41.96 -0.81 0.64
C ALA A 244 -40.66 -0.08 0.23
N ALA A 245 -39.66 -0.81 -0.28
CA ALA A 245 -38.35 -0.27 -0.61
C ALA A 245 -38.22 0.02 -2.11
N ASP A 246 -37.79 1.24 -2.44
CA ASP A 246 -37.40 1.64 -3.79
C ASP A 246 -35.97 1.14 -4.11
N TRP A 247 -35.16 0.94 -3.07
CA TRP A 247 -33.76 0.51 -3.16
C TRP A 247 -33.45 -0.66 -2.22
N LEU A 248 -32.65 -1.60 -2.70
CA LEU A 248 -32.19 -2.77 -1.97
C LEU A 248 -30.66 -2.77 -1.86
N LEU A 249 -30.16 -2.79 -0.63
CA LEU A 249 -28.75 -3.05 -0.31
C LEU A 249 -28.55 -4.51 0.05
N THR A 250 -27.63 -5.19 -0.64
CA THR A 250 -27.37 -6.63 -0.48
C THR A 250 -25.89 -6.86 -0.19
N LEU A 251 -25.60 -7.65 0.85
CA LEU A 251 -24.24 -8.08 1.21
C LEU A 251 -23.92 -9.42 0.57
N GLU A 252 -22.86 -9.46 -0.23
CA GLU A 252 -22.46 -10.66 -0.96
C GLU A 252 -20.96 -10.93 -0.78
N PRO A 253 -20.56 -12.12 -0.31
CA PRO A 253 -19.17 -12.49 -0.25
C PRO A 253 -18.65 -12.81 -1.66
N ALA A 254 -17.55 -12.17 -2.07
CA ALA A 254 -16.87 -12.50 -3.31
C ALA A 254 -16.20 -13.88 -3.22
N PRO A 255 -16.19 -14.67 -4.32
CA PRO A 255 -15.54 -15.97 -4.32
C PRO A 255 -14.02 -15.82 -4.17
N SER A 256 -13.44 -16.52 -3.20
CA SER A 256 -11.99 -16.63 -3.01
C SER A 256 -11.62 -18.06 -2.60
N ARG A 257 -10.51 -18.58 -3.15
CA ARG A 257 -10.09 -19.97 -2.97
C ARG A 257 -9.27 -20.21 -1.70
N ASP A 258 -8.58 -19.21 -1.16
CA ASP A 258 -7.91 -19.24 0.15
C ASP A 258 -7.56 -17.81 0.59
N GLY A 259 -7.71 -17.48 1.89
CA GLY A 259 -7.35 -16.18 2.46
C GLY A 259 -8.52 -15.22 2.77
N PRO A 260 -8.24 -13.94 3.09
CA PRO A 260 -9.28 -12.94 3.35
C PRO A 260 -10.21 -12.78 2.13
N ARG A 261 -11.50 -12.67 2.40
CA ARG A 261 -12.56 -12.54 1.39
C ARG A 261 -12.98 -11.09 1.28
N THR A 262 -13.36 -10.65 0.09
CA THR A 262 -14.06 -9.38 -0.05
C THR A 262 -15.54 -9.60 0.25
N LEU A 263 -16.12 -8.73 1.06
CA LEU A 263 -17.56 -8.61 1.27
C LEU A 263 -18.02 -7.38 0.51
N ASP A 264 -18.79 -7.60 -0.55
CA ASP A 264 -19.31 -6.55 -1.41
C ASP A 264 -20.69 -6.10 -0.92
N LEU A 265 -20.90 -4.79 -0.91
CA LEU A 265 -22.21 -4.20 -0.72
C LEU A 265 -22.71 -3.72 -2.08
N THR A 266 -23.87 -4.24 -2.49
CA THR A 266 -24.48 -3.95 -3.78
C THR A 266 -25.80 -3.23 -3.60
N LEU A 267 -26.02 -2.19 -4.40
CA LEU A 267 -27.29 -1.47 -4.51
C LEU A 267 -28.03 -1.94 -5.76
N SER A 268 -29.34 -2.15 -5.63
CA SER A 268 -30.24 -2.44 -6.74
C SER A 268 -31.58 -1.73 -6.53
N ALA A 269 -32.36 -1.57 -7.58
CA ALA A 269 -33.74 -1.12 -7.45
C ALA A 269 -34.59 -2.16 -6.68
N GLY A 270 -35.75 -1.76 -6.17
CA GLY A 270 -36.69 -2.62 -5.42
C GLY A 270 -37.09 -3.91 -6.15
N ASP A 271 -37.06 -3.90 -7.49
CA ASP A 271 -37.32 -5.05 -8.35
C ASP A 271 -36.09 -5.96 -8.59
N GLY A 272 -34.92 -5.59 -8.04
CA GLY A 272 -33.64 -6.29 -8.17
C GLY A 272 -32.84 -5.93 -9.43
N SER A 273 -33.31 -5.01 -10.28
CA SER A 273 -32.60 -4.55 -11.46
C SER A 273 -31.50 -3.53 -11.12
N GLY A 274 -30.58 -3.28 -12.07
CA GLY A 274 -29.59 -2.20 -11.94
C GLY A 274 -28.53 -2.41 -10.84
N ARG A 275 -28.10 -3.65 -10.62
CA ARG A 275 -27.13 -4.01 -9.57
C ARG A 275 -25.78 -3.30 -9.76
N THR A 276 -25.40 -2.49 -8.78
CA THR A 276 -24.12 -1.76 -8.76
C THR A 276 -23.42 -1.99 -7.43
N ARG A 277 -22.12 -2.31 -7.45
CA ARG A 277 -21.32 -2.37 -6.22
C ARG A 277 -21.09 -0.94 -5.71
N VAL A 278 -21.44 -0.71 -4.45
CA VAL A 278 -21.39 0.62 -3.81
C VAL A 278 -20.44 0.68 -2.60
N ALA A 279 -19.95 -0.46 -2.12
CA ALA A 279 -18.83 -0.55 -1.16
C ALA A 279 -18.22 -1.96 -1.18
N SER A 280 -17.00 -2.12 -0.69
CA SER A 280 -16.35 -3.41 -0.50
C SER A 280 -15.43 -3.40 0.72
N VAL A 281 -15.32 -4.53 1.43
CA VAL A 281 -14.40 -4.64 2.57
C VAL A 281 -13.76 -6.02 2.65
N TYR A 282 -12.48 -6.09 2.98
CA TYR A 282 -11.79 -7.35 3.21
C TYR A 282 -12.07 -7.88 4.62
N VAL A 283 -12.51 -9.14 4.70
CA VAL A 283 -12.88 -9.82 5.94
C VAL A 283 -12.25 -11.20 6.08
N THR A 284 -12.15 -11.68 7.32
CA THR A 284 -11.75 -13.07 7.66
C THR A 284 -12.86 -13.77 8.45
N GLY A 285 -12.83 -15.11 8.52
CA GLY A 285 -13.76 -15.89 9.35
C GLY A 285 -15.09 -16.29 8.68
N LEU A 286 -15.31 -15.95 7.41
CA LEU A 286 -16.46 -16.45 6.63
C LEU A 286 -16.25 -17.91 6.23
N ALA A 287 -17.19 -18.79 6.60
CA ALA A 287 -17.16 -20.19 6.21
C ALA A 287 -17.23 -20.31 4.68
N GLY A 288 -16.38 -21.15 4.09
CA GLY A 288 -16.38 -21.39 2.67
C GLY A 288 -17.70 -22.01 2.24
N GLY A 289 -18.51 -21.26 1.50
CA GLY A 289 -19.58 -21.85 0.70
C GLY A 289 -18.97 -22.93 -0.19
N ALA A 290 -19.48 -24.16 -0.05
CA ALA A 290 -19.10 -25.27 -0.90
C ALA A 290 -19.26 -24.84 -2.36
N VAL A 291 -18.16 -24.84 -3.10
CA VAL A 291 -18.23 -24.79 -4.56
C VAL A 291 -18.97 -26.08 -4.95
N ALA A 292 -20.21 -25.94 -5.41
CA ALA A 292 -20.93 -27.06 -5.97
C ALA A 292 -20.15 -27.53 -7.20
N ASP A 293 -19.42 -28.63 -7.05
CA ASP A 293 -18.98 -29.47 -8.15
C ASP A 293 -20.24 -29.98 -8.87
N ALA A 294 -20.71 -29.21 -9.84
CA ALA A 294 -21.67 -29.66 -10.82
C ALA A 294 -21.04 -29.47 -12.21
N VAL A 295 -20.15 -30.39 -12.53
CA VAL A 295 -19.86 -30.74 -13.93
C VAL A 295 -21.14 -31.36 -14.49
N ALA A 296 -21.81 -30.65 -15.39
CA ALA A 296 -22.76 -31.25 -16.33
C ALA A 296 -22.32 -30.83 -17.75
N PRO A 297 -22.04 -31.79 -18.66
CA PRO A 297 -21.71 -31.50 -20.05
C PRO A 297 -22.98 -31.27 -20.87
N ASP A 298 -22.84 -30.52 -21.96
CA ASP A 298 -23.80 -30.25 -23.03
C ASP A 298 -24.98 -29.29 -22.77
N ALA A 299 -24.79 -28.04 -23.19
CA ALA A 299 -25.80 -27.27 -23.94
C ALA A 299 -25.13 -26.15 -24.77
N PRO A 300 -25.62 -25.84 -25.99
CA PRO A 300 -24.95 -24.95 -26.93
C PRO A 300 -25.17 -23.46 -26.59
N VAL A 301 -24.11 -22.67 -26.80
CA VAL A 301 -24.08 -21.22 -26.60
C VAL A 301 -24.91 -20.51 -27.68
N PRO A 302 -25.88 -19.63 -27.32
CA PRO A 302 -26.45 -18.71 -28.29
C PRO A 302 -25.52 -17.50 -28.46
N VAL A 303 -25.18 -17.22 -29.72
CA VAL A 303 -24.54 -15.99 -30.17
C VAL A 303 -25.54 -14.84 -30.03
N VAL A 304 -25.18 -13.77 -29.31
CA VAL A 304 -25.85 -12.48 -29.41
C VAL A 304 -24.81 -11.37 -29.58
N ASP A 305 -25.14 -10.55 -30.56
CA ASP A 305 -24.42 -9.51 -31.26
C ASP A 305 -24.12 -8.27 -30.39
N THR A 306 -22.95 -7.67 -30.62
CA THR A 306 -22.42 -6.50 -29.93
C THR A 306 -22.70 -5.24 -30.75
N SER A 307 -23.60 -4.39 -30.27
CA SER A 307 -23.70 -3.02 -30.77
C SER A 307 -24.06 -2.04 -29.65
N GLY A 308 -23.02 -1.54 -28.98
CA GLY A 308 -23.02 -0.38 -28.09
C GLY A 308 -21.60 0.21 -28.03
N PRO A 309 -21.41 1.54 -27.97
CA PRO A 309 -20.09 2.16 -28.02
C PRO A 309 -19.27 1.80 -26.76
N PRO A 310 -17.93 1.65 -26.86
CA PRO A 310 -17.13 1.15 -25.76
C PRO A 310 -17.08 2.18 -24.62
N ALA A 311 -17.62 1.79 -23.47
CA ALA A 311 -17.19 2.33 -22.20
C ALA A 311 -15.69 2.04 -22.04
N LEU A 312 -14.93 3.01 -21.54
CA LEU A 312 -13.52 2.84 -21.18
C LEU A 312 -13.41 1.62 -20.24
N PRO A 313 -12.62 0.58 -20.56
CA PRO A 313 -12.52 -0.59 -19.71
C PRO A 313 -11.86 -0.23 -18.38
N ALA A 314 -12.47 -0.69 -17.29
CA ALA A 314 -11.84 -0.81 -16.00
C ALA A 314 -10.48 -1.51 -16.17
N ARG A 315 -9.43 -0.96 -15.54
CA ARG A 315 -8.08 -1.58 -15.51
C ARG A 315 -8.21 -3.03 -15.05
N ALA A 316 -7.96 -3.97 -15.95
CA ALA A 316 -7.79 -5.37 -15.58
C ALA A 316 -6.43 -5.49 -14.88
N ASP A 317 -6.45 -5.69 -13.56
CA ASP A 317 -5.25 -6.11 -12.82
C ASP A 317 -4.88 -7.52 -13.31
N LEU A 318 -3.93 -7.57 -14.26
CA LEU A 318 -3.31 -8.82 -14.65
C LEU A 318 -2.41 -9.29 -13.52
N ASP A 319 -2.94 -10.19 -12.70
CA ASP A 319 -2.19 -10.88 -11.64
C ASP A 319 -1.28 -11.97 -12.23
N LEU A 320 -0.31 -11.56 -13.06
CA LEU A 320 0.68 -12.47 -13.65
C LEU A 320 1.96 -12.56 -12.81
N LEU A 321 2.29 -11.51 -12.05
CA LEU A 321 3.58 -11.36 -11.38
C LEU A 321 3.40 -10.96 -9.91
N SER A 322 4.11 -11.64 -9.01
CA SER A 322 4.31 -11.18 -7.64
C SER A 322 5.15 -9.89 -7.62
N ASN A 323 5.26 -9.27 -6.44
CA ASN A 323 6.28 -8.24 -6.23
C ASN A 323 7.69 -8.83 -6.35
N LEU A 324 8.66 -7.98 -6.73
CA LEU A 324 10.08 -8.36 -6.79
C LEU A 324 10.64 -8.39 -5.37
N ARG A 325 11.37 -9.46 -5.06
CA ARG A 325 12.11 -9.63 -3.81
C ARG A 325 13.60 -9.51 -4.11
N VAL A 326 14.30 -8.67 -3.37
CA VAL A 326 15.75 -8.45 -3.54
C VAL A 326 16.48 -9.00 -2.33
N ALA A 327 17.43 -9.90 -2.56
CA ALA A 327 18.25 -10.50 -1.54
C ALA A 327 19.75 -10.40 -1.92
N PRO A 328 20.67 -10.33 -0.95
CA PRO A 328 22.09 -10.50 -1.22
C PRO A 328 22.35 -11.86 -1.87
N ALA A 329 23.12 -11.89 -2.97
CA ALA A 329 23.42 -13.15 -3.64
C ALA A 329 24.34 -14.02 -2.78
N ALA A 330 23.92 -15.26 -2.47
CA ALA A 330 24.76 -16.23 -1.77
C ALA A 330 25.99 -16.60 -2.63
N ARG A 331 27.14 -16.79 -1.97
CA ARG A 331 28.47 -17.04 -2.57
C ARG A 331 28.52 -18.34 -3.40
N ALA A 332 28.05 -18.34 -4.65
CA ALA A 332 28.34 -19.39 -5.63
C ALA A 332 28.09 -18.92 -7.09
N GLY A 333 29.06 -19.09 -7.99
CA GLY A 333 28.90 -18.94 -9.44
C GLY A 333 29.40 -17.61 -10.03
N ILE A 334 28.65 -17.02 -10.98
CA ILE A 334 28.96 -15.75 -11.71
C ILE A 334 29.30 -14.57 -10.77
N CYS A 335 28.89 -14.68 -9.50
CA CYS A 335 29.19 -13.76 -8.41
C CYS A 335 30.30 -14.27 -7.48
N ASP A 336 31.37 -14.86 -8.01
CA ASP A 336 32.52 -15.29 -7.21
C ASP A 336 33.29 -14.07 -6.68
N SER A 337 33.07 -13.79 -5.39
CA SER A 337 33.58 -12.64 -4.64
C SER A 337 35.10 -12.63 -4.46
N ARG A 338 35.85 -13.62 -4.99
CA ARG A 338 37.32 -13.62 -4.93
C ARG A 338 37.96 -12.59 -5.86
N ALA A 339 37.28 -12.20 -6.94
CA ALA A 339 37.75 -11.14 -7.85
C ALA A 339 37.10 -9.78 -7.57
N ALA A 340 35.86 -9.77 -7.06
CA ALA A 340 35.15 -8.55 -6.69
C ALA A 340 35.33 -8.29 -5.19
N ARG A 341 36.24 -7.39 -4.81
CA ARG A 341 36.43 -6.95 -3.41
C ARG A 341 35.19 -6.25 -2.81
N ASN A 342 34.12 -6.09 -3.59
CA ASN A 342 32.94 -5.30 -3.27
C ASN A 342 31.71 -6.19 -3.57
N ASN A 343 30.75 -6.26 -2.64
CA ASN A 343 29.49 -7.04 -2.77
C ASN A 343 28.57 -6.46 -3.87
N SER A 344 28.96 -6.60 -5.13
CA SER A 344 28.28 -5.97 -6.28
C SER A 344 27.23 -6.88 -6.94
N CYS A 345 26.70 -7.89 -6.24
CA CYS A 345 25.71 -8.82 -6.77
C CYS A 345 24.48 -8.92 -5.87
N VAL A 346 23.30 -8.82 -6.49
CA VAL A 346 22.02 -9.12 -5.86
C VAL A 346 21.30 -10.25 -6.59
N GLU A 347 20.52 -11.00 -5.82
CA GLU A 347 19.56 -11.96 -6.32
C GLU A 347 18.17 -11.30 -6.27
N ILE A 348 17.47 -11.31 -7.40
CA ILE A 348 16.12 -10.78 -7.53
C ILE A 348 15.22 -11.95 -7.89
N ASP A 349 14.18 -12.15 -7.09
CA ASP A 349 13.23 -13.23 -7.30
C ASP A 349 11.78 -12.73 -7.35
N PHE A 350 10.96 -13.45 -8.09
CA PHE A 350 9.53 -13.19 -8.23
C PHE A 350 8.81 -14.48 -8.62
N ASP A 351 7.51 -14.54 -8.38
CA ASP A 351 6.66 -15.66 -8.76
C ASP A 351 5.82 -15.28 -9.97
N LEU A 352 5.82 -16.16 -10.98
CA LEU A 352 4.94 -16.07 -12.13
C LEU A 352 3.66 -16.86 -11.81
N HIS A 353 2.51 -16.20 -11.75
CA HIS A 353 1.25 -16.83 -11.32
C HIS A 353 0.54 -17.61 -12.44
N ASP A 354 0.83 -17.28 -13.70
CA ASP A 354 0.24 -17.96 -14.86
C ASP A 354 1.20 -17.98 -16.04
N ARG A 355 0.96 -18.87 -17.02
CA ARG A 355 1.80 -19.03 -18.20
C ARG A 355 1.82 -17.74 -19.03
N ALA A 356 3.01 -17.17 -19.24
CA ALA A 356 3.16 -15.88 -19.90
C ALA A 356 4.51 -15.72 -20.61
N TYR A 357 4.57 -14.82 -21.59
CA TYR A 357 5.84 -14.35 -22.15
C TYR A 357 6.48 -13.39 -21.16
N VAL A 358 7.68 -13.72 -20.67
CA VAL A 358 8.38 -12.91 -19.66
C VAL A 358 9.60 -12.23 -20.28
N PHE A 359 9.66 -10.91 -20.15
CA PHE A 359 10.78 -10.07 -20.54
C PHE A 359 11.45 -9.54 -19.30
N VAL A 360 12.72 -9.87 -19.14
CA VAL A 360 13.57 -9.32 -18.08
C VAL A 360 14.60 -8.41 -18.71
N LEU A 361 14.69 -7.19 -18.19
CA LEU A 361 15.68 -6.21 -18.64
C LEU A 361 16.25 -5.48 -17.44
N SER A 362 17.52 -5.10 -17.55
CA SER A 362 18.16 -4.23 -16.58
C SER A 362 18.51 -2.90 -17.21
N THR A 363 18.77 -1.88 -16.42
CA THR A 363 19.33 -0.62 -16.91
C THR A 363 20.63 -0.32 -16.19
N ARG A 364 21.63 0.20 -16.90
CA ARG A 364 22.90 0.70 -16.36
C ARG A 364 23.24 2.01 -17.05
N ASP A 365 23.65 3.03 -16.29
CA ASP A 365 23.95 4.36 -16.83
C ASP A 365 22.83 4.90 -17.76
N HIS A 366 21.58 4.70 -17.35
CA HIS A 366 20.36 5.04 -18.11
C HIS A 366 20.17 4.31 -19.46
N ARG A 367 20.92 3.25 -19.73
CA ARG A 367 20.79 2.41 -20.93
C ARG A 367 20.30 1.02 -20.60
N VAL A 368 19.61 0.37 -21.53
CA VAL A 368 19.11 -1.00 -21.32
C VAL A 368 20.27 -2.00 -21.42
N ALA A 369 20.49 -2.75 -20.36
CA ALA A 369 21.42 -3.86 -20.26
C ALA A 369 20.66 -5.19 -20.20
N ASP A 370 21.22 -6.22 -20.84
CA ASP A 370 20.80 -7.62 -20.75
C ASP A 370 19.33 -7.90 -21.16
N ALA A 371 18.84 -7.29 -22.26
CA ALA A 371 17.52 -7.58 -22.82
C ALA A 371 17.53 -8.77 -23.82
N PRO A 372 16.47 -9.60 -23.90
CA PRO A 372 16.41 -10.71 -24.84
C PRO A 372 16.26 -10.22 -26.29
N CYS A 373 17.22 -10.55 -27.16
CA CYS A 373 17.17 -10.19 -28.59
C CYS A 373 16.15 -10.99 -29.41
N ALA A 374 15.72 -12.15 -28.88
CA ALA A 374 14.72 -13.02 -29.48
C ALA A 374 13.41 -12.96 -28.68
N LEU A 375 12.31 -13.29 -29.34
CA LEU A 375 11.02 -13.47 -28.65
C LEU A 375 11.18 -14.63 -27.66
N PRO A 376 10.98 -14.42 -26.34
CA PRO A 376 11.01 -15.51 -25.38
C PRO A 376 9.89 -16.50 -25.67
N GLU A 377 10.11 -17.76 -25.33
CA GLU A 377 9.01 -18.72 -25.24
C GLU A 377 8.13 -18.38 -24.01
N PRO A 378 6.84 -18.73 -24.03
CA PRO A 378 5.99 -18.53 -22.87
C PRO A 378 6.43 -19.44 -21.72
N ASP A 379 6.76 -18.81 -20.61
CA ASP A 379 7.24 -19.40 -19.37
C ASP A 379 6.09 -20.02 -18.57
N GLU A 380 6.32 -21.17 -17.95
CA GLU A 380 5.33 -21.84 -17.07
C GLU A 380 5.25 -21.18 -15.68
N PRO A 381 4.10 -21.24 -14.97
CA PRO A 381 3.95 -20.67 -13.64
C PRO A 381 5.02 -21.18 -12.65
N GLY A 382 5.41 -20.33 -11.70
CA GLY A 382 6.31 -20.69 -10.61
C GLY A 382 7.40 -19.65 -10.33
N PRO A 383 8.32 -19.96 -9.39
CA PRO A 383 9.35 -19.03 -8.96
C PRO A 383 10.38 -18.78 -10.06
N ARG A 384 10.87 -17.55 -10.11
CA ARG A 384 11.93 -17.08 -10.99
C ARG A 384 12.98 -16.36 -10.18
N ARG A 385 14.23 -16.50 -10.60
CA ARG A 385 15.39 -15.99 -9.87
C ARG A 385 16.45 -15.52 -10.85
N TYR A 386 16.82 -14.26 -10.71
CA TYR A 386 17.82 -13.60 -11.53
C TYR A 386 18.94 -13.09 -10.64
N ARG A 387 20.16 -13.11 -11.19
CA ARG A 387 21.32 -12.53 -10.52
C ARG A 387 21.78 -11.33 -11.32
N VAL A 388 21.76 -10.18 -10.66
CA VAL A 388 22.16 -8.92 -11.27
C VAL A 388 23.47 -8.50 -10.67
N ARG A 389 24.47 -8.32 -11.54
CA ARG A 389 25.73 -7.70 -11.17
C ARG A 389 25.61 -6.19 -11.38
N LEU A 390 25.84 -5.44 -10.32
CA LEU A 390 25.98 -4.00 -10.41
C LEU A 390 27.43 -3.65 -10.79
N PRO A 391 27.64 -2.58 -11.58
CA PRO A 391 28.97 -2.01 -11.77
C PRO A 391 29.55 -1.57 -10.42
N PRO A 392 30.88 -1.56 -10.21
CA PRO A 392 31.43 -1.08 -8.96
C PRO A 392 30.94 0.35 -8.68
N GLY A 393 30.23 0.54 -7.55
CA GLY A 393 29.68 1.83 -7.18
C GLY A 393 30.77 2.92 -7.17
N ARG A 394 30.39 4.15 -7.50
CA ARG A 394 31.26 5.32 -7.38
C ARG A 394 31.48 5.64 -5.89
N TYR A 395 32.30 4.84 -5.23
CA TYR A 395 32.63 5.01 -3.81
C TYR A 395 33.24 6.41 -3.59
N GLY A 396 32.56 7.24 -2.80
CA GLY A 396 33.05 8.57 -2.39
C GLY A 396 32.37 9.77 -3.05
N VAL A 397 31.37 9.56 -3.92
CA VAL A 397 30.47 10.62 -4.35
C VAL A 397 29.21 10.56 -3.48
N ASP A 398 28.70 11.71 -3.02
CA ASP A 398 27.44 11.76 -2.27
C ASP A 398 26.33 11.08 -3.09
N VAL A 399 25.74 10.03 -2.51
CA VAL A 399 24.73 9.15 -3.14
C VAL A 399 23.47 9.92 -3.58
N ALA A 400 23.30 11.16 -3.10
CA ALA A 400 22.17 12.03 -3.40
C ALA A 400 22.13 12.57 -4.84
N ASP A 401 23.27 12.60 -5.56
CA ASP A 401 23.36 13.21 -6.91
C ASP A 401 23.51 12.21 -8.05
N THR A 402 23.77 10.94 -7.75
CA THR A 402 23.86 9.87 -8.75
C THR A 402 22.58 9.04 -8.67
N GLY A 403 21.74 9.08 -9.72
CA GLY A 403 20.56 8.22 -9.83
C GLY A 403 20.88 6.72 -9.65
N PRO A 404 19.88 5.83 -9.73
CA PRO A 404 20.09 4.42 -9.41
C PRO A 404 21.23 3.80 -10.23
N ASP A 405 22.12 3.05 -9.55
CA ASP A 405 23.25 2.37 -10.19
C ASP A 405 22.78 1.36 -11.22
N ALA A 406 21.64 0.71 -10.96
CA ALA A 406 20.93 -0.06 -11.96
C ALA A 406 19.42 -0.08 -11.71
N GLY A 407 18.67 -0.32 -12.77
CA GLY A 407 17.27 -0.73 -12.69
C GLY A 407 17.10 -2.17 -13.12
N PHE A 408 16.09 -2.83 -12.59
CA PHE A 408 15.68 -4.17 -13.01
C PHE A 408 14.18 -4.18 -13.21
N TYR A 409 13.73 -4.64 -14.37
CA TYR A 409 12.35 -4.58 -14.80
C TYR A 409 11.93 -5.95 -15.33
N VAL A 410 10.71 -6.34 -14.99
CA VAL A 410 10.07 -7.56 -15.45
C VAL A 410 8.75 -7.17 -16.09
N LEU A 411 8.53 -7.62 -17.32
CA LEU A 411 7.25 -7.48 -18.02
C LEU A 411 6.73 -8.87 -18.36
N ALA A 412 5.43 -9.10 -18.17
CA ALA A 412 4.76 -10.35 -18.48
C ALA A 412 3.47 -10.09 -19.26
N THR A 413 3.21 -10.92 -20.27
CA THR A 413 1.95 -10.88 -21.03
C THR A 413 1.53 -12.27 -21.46
N ARG A 414 0.23 -12.57 -21.47
CA ARG A 414 -0.31 -13.79 -22.10
C ARG A 414 -0.45 -13.65 -23.62
N SER A 415 -0.46 -12.41 -24.11
CA SER A 415 -0.78 -12.09 -25.49
C SER A 415 0.46 -12.21 -26.38
N ARG A 416 0.48 -13.20 -27.27
CA ARG A 416 1.56 -13.38 -28.25
C ARG A 416 1.76 -12.15 -29.16
N PRO A 417 0.72 -11.47 -29.67
CA PRO A 417 0.89 -10.22 -30.42
C PRO A 417 1.57 -9.11 -29.61
N VAL A 418 1.23 -8.97 -28.32
CA VAL A 418 1.87 -8.00 -27.42
C VAL A 418 3.33 -8.38 -27.18
N ALA A 419 3.61 -9.66 -26.92
CA ALA A 419 4.97 -10.17 -26.76
C ALA A 419 5.83 -9.93 -28.00
N GLN A 420 5.29 -10.08 -29.21
CA GLN A 420 6.00 -9.78 -30.45
C GLN A 420 6.37 -8.29 -30.56
N ARG A 421 5.46 -7.39 -30.19
CA ARG A 421 5.73 -5.95 -30.18
C ARG A 421 6.76 -5.56 -29.12
N LEU A 422 6.63 -6.10 -27.90
CA LEU A 422 7.61 -5.92 -26.83
C LEU A 422 8.99 -6.40 -27.26
N SER A 423 9.08 -7.60 -27.86
CA SER A 423 10.35 -8.13 -28.38
C SER A 423 10.97 -7.24 -29.46
N ALA A 424 10.15 -6.69 -30.37
CA ALA A 424 10.64 -5.75 -31.38
C ALA A 424 11.17 -4.45 -30.74
N ALA A 425 10.39 -3.82 -29.86
CA ALA A 425 10.78 -2.60 -29.17
C ALA A 425 12.05 -2.77 -28.32
N LEU A 426 12.21 -3.92 -27.65
CA LEU A 426 13.39 -4.21 -26.84
C LEU A 426 14.63 -4.54 -27.68
N ARG A 427 14.45 -5.11 -28.87
CA ARG A 427 15.56 -5.34 -29.81
C ARG A 427 16.17 -4.04 -30.30
N ASP A 428 15.35 -3.01 -30.47
CA ASP A 428 15.78 -1.70 -30.96
C ASP A 428 16.37 -0.82 -29.84
N ALA A 429 16.34 -1.29 -28.58
CA ALA A 429 16.80 -0.52 -27.42
C ALA A 429 18.27 -0.08 -27.53
N PRO A 430 18.58 1.19 -27.17
CA PRO A 430 19.95 1.70 -27.20
C PRO A 430 20.92 0.86 -26.35
N GLY A 431 22.00 0.39 -26.99
CA GLY A 431 23.02 -0.43 -26.35
C GLY A 431 22.81 -1.95 -26.44
N GLN A 432 21.84 -2.43 -27.22
CA GLN A 432 21.53 -3.84 -27.42
C GLN A 432 21.54 -4.30 -28.88
N CYS A 433 21.64 -5.64 -29.06
CA CYS A 433 21.27 -6.46 -30.23
C CYS A 433 21.67 -5.99 -31.66
N ALA A 434 22.57 -5.01 -31.79
CA ALA A 434 23.21 -4.48 -33.02
C ALA A 434 22.68 -3.15 -33.61
N SER A 435 21.99 -2.28 -32.85
CA SER A 435 21.68 -0.93 -33.36
C SER A 435 22.78 0.09 -33.04
N ASP A 436 23.41 0.61 -34.09
CA ASP A 436 24.20 1.83 -34.03
C ASP A 436 23.23 3.03 -34.03
N ARG A 437 23.18 3.77 -32.92
CA ARG A 437 22.53 5.08 -32.77
C ARG A 437 21.02 5.15 -33.04
N GLN A 438 20.21 4.62 -32.11
CA GLN A 438 18.87 5.19 -31.91
C GLN A 438 18.95 6.33 -30.88
N ASP A 439 18.16 7.39 -31.08
CA ASP A 439 17.96 8.45 -30.09
C ASP A 439 17.22 7.86 -28.87
N ASP A 440 17.89 7.83 -27.72
CA ASP A 440 17.36 7.28 -26.46
C ASP A 440 15.96 7.83 -26.13
N GLY A 441 15.69 9.10 -26.46
CA GLY A 441 14.41 9.75 -26.23
C GLY A 441 13.28 9.22 -27.12
N ALA A 442 13.58 8.98 -28.40
CA ALA A 442 12.60 8.48 -29.36
C ALA A 442 12.19 7.04 -29.04
N TRP A 443 13.17 6.18 -28.73
CA TRP A 443 12.92 4.81 -28.31
C TRP A 443 12.08 4.74 -27.02
N LEU A 444 12.41 5.55 -26.01
CA LEU A 444 11.67 5.55 -24.75
C LEU A 444 10.23 6.03 -24.94
N ALA A 445 9.99 7.01 -25.82
CA ALA A 445 8.65 7.47 -26.16
C ALA A 445 7.83 6.36 -26.84
N GLU A 446 8.45 5.59 -27.75
CA GLU A 446 7.82 4.45 -28.41
C GLU A 446 7.48 3.32 -27.41
N LEU A 447 8.42 2.95 -26.54
CA LEU A 447 8.17 1.96 -25.49
C LEU A 447 7.05 2.41 -24.55
N ARG A 448 7.02 3.68 -24.14
CA ARG A 448 5.94 4.24 -23.31
C ARG A 448 4.59 4.19 -24.03
N ALA A 449 4.56 4.50 -25.32
CA ALA A 449 3.33 4.43 -26.12
C ALA A 449 2.82 2.98 -26.24
N LEU A 450 3.72 2.01 -26.40
CA LEU A 450 3.38 0.58 -26.40
C LEU A 450 2.77 0.16 -25.06
N LEU A 451 3.46 0.47 -23.95
CA LEU A 451 2.99 0.13 -22.60
C LEU A 451 1.65 0.79 -22.27
N GLY A 452 1.42 2.02 -22.74
CA GLY A 452 0.14 2.71 -22.57
C GLY A 452 -0.99 2.09 -23.40
N ARG A 453 -0.71 1.70 -24.65
CA ARG A 453 -1.68 1.06 -25.54
C ARG A 453 -2.11 -0.31 -25.04
N ASP A 454 -1.16 -1.10 -24.56
CA ASP A 454 -1.34 -2.50 -24.18
C ASP A 454 -1.38 -2.68 -22.64
N ALA A 455 -1.69 -1.62 -21.88
CA ALA A 455 -1.63 -1.61 -20.41
C ALA A 455 -2.50 -2.68 -19.74
N GLY A 456 -3.63 -3.06 -20.35
CA GLY A 456 -4.51 -4.12 -19.86
C GLY A 456 -4.03 -5.54 -20.19
N ASP A 457 -2.99 -5.67 -21.02
CA ASP A 457 -2.43 -6.95 -21.48
C ASP A 457 -1.00 -7.20 -20.94
N ILE A 458 -0.43 -6.25 -20.19
CA ILE A 458 0.94 -6.29 -19.67
C ILE A 458 0.94 -6.11 -18.15
N ALA A 459 1.39 -7.12 -17.42
CA ALA A 459 1.80 -6.97 -16.03
C ALA A 459 3.28 -6.57 -16.00
N TRP A 460 3.66 -5.62 -15.15
CA TRP A 460 5.07 -5.26 -14.99
C TRP A 460 5.44 -4.95 -13.55
N ARG A 461 6.72 -5.12 -13.23
CA ARG A 461 7.33 -4.77 -11.93
C ARG A 461 8.72 -4.20 -12.18
N ALA A 462 9.17 -3.34 -11.27
CA ALA A 462 10.50 -2.75 -11.32
C ALA A 462 11.11 -2.66 -9.93
N VAL A 463 12.44 -2.69 -9.88
CA VAL A 463 13.22 -2.34 -8.70
C VAL A 463 14.47 -1.59 -9.14
N HIS A 464 14.79 -0.51 -8.46
CA HIS A 464 16.02 0.24 -8.67
C HIS A 464 17.02 -0.08 -7.56
N LEU A 465 18.29 -0.16 -7.91
CA LEU A 465 19.36 -0.65 -7.04
C LEU A 465 20.45 0.41 -6.89
N ILE A 466 20.93 0.60 -5.67
CA ILE A 466 22.03 1.50 -5.34
C ILE A 466 23.07 0.83 -4.44
N HIS A 467 24.33 1.22 -4.56
CA HIS A 467 25.38 0.88 -3.61
C HIS A 467 25.30 1.83 -2.41
N GLY A 468 24.85 1.30 -1.28
CA GLY A 468 25.02 1.92 0.03
C GLY A 468 26.37 1.56 0.67
N ARG A 469 26.69 2.23 1.77
CA ARG A 469 27.89 1.93 2.59
C ARG A 469 27.87 0.49 3.13
N ASP A 470 26.69 -0.06 3.39
CA ASP A 470 26.48 -1.37 4.00
C ASP A 470 26.19 -2.49 2.96
N GLY A 471 26.20 -2.17 1.66
CA GLY A 471 25.89 -3.11 0.58
C GLY A 471 24.89 -2.54 -0.42
N ILE A 472 24.30 -3.41 -1.24
CA ILE A 472 23.31 -3.01 -2.24
C ILE A 472 21.94 -2.87 -1.57
N ALA A 473 21.24 -1.77 -1.85
CA ALA A 473 19.86 -1.55 -1.43
C ALA A 473 18.93 -1.40 -2.63
N ALA A 474 17.69 -1.84 -2.47
CA ALA A 474 16.58 -1.51 -3.37
C ALA A 474 15.97 -0.16 -2.97
N LEU A 475 15.65 0.68 -3.95
CA LEU A 475 14.97 1.98 -3.76
C LEU A 475 13.45 1.84 -3.71
#